data_AF-A0A927MG33-F1
#
_entry.id   AF-A0A927MG33-F1
#
_cell.length_a   1.000
_cell.length_b   1.000
_cell.length_c   1.000
_cell.angle_alpha   90.00
_cell.angle_beta   90.00
_cell.angle_gamma   90.00
#
_symmetry.space_group_name_H-M   'P 1'
#
loop_
_entity.id
_entity.type
_entity.pdbx_description
1 polymer ?
#
loop_
_entity_poly.entity_id
_entity_poly.type
_entity_poly.pdbx_seq_one_letter_code
_entity_poly.pdbx_strand_id
1 'polypeptide(L)'
;MRQTEKPNHQRGSPYLQFRPLIQTLILDSQTGNQIEEACRSEGYTGSRSTLNTIIAEERRNTVQGKTKIFSFRQKIIQVIWDFKKGDHMERIHQLHLELLEGFPKIKELDELVQNFRNLFTEKRSGKLVDWLEKYEEIDSLFIQAFIRGVQQDRSAVVLSIQEPWSNGPVEGHVNRLKTIKRIMYGRAGFQVLKNRVLYEF
;
A
#
# COMPACT_ATOMS: atom_id res chain seq x y z
N MET A 1 -29.69 44.80 -4.49
CA MET A 1 -30.37 43.56 -4.92
C MET A 1 -30.56 42.68 -3.70
N ARG A 2 -31.80 42.42 -3.26
CA ARG A 2 -32.07 41.54 -2.11
C ARG A 2 -31.96 40.09 -2.57
N GLN A 3 -31.00 39.34 -2.03
CA GLN A 3 -30.90 37.90 -2.27
C GLN A 3 -32.09 37.22 -1.58
N THR A 4 -32.93 36.55 -2.35
CA THR A 4 -33.98 35.66 -1.82
C THR A 4 -33.38 34.27 -1.67
N GLU A 5 -33.06 33.86 -0.44
CA GLU A 5 -32.74 32.47 -0.16
C GLU A 5 -34.00 31.60 -0.29
N LYS A 6 -33.86 30.45 -0.95
CA LYS A 6 -34.95 29.47 -1.06
C LYS A 6 -35.29 28.96 0.35
N PRO A 7 -36.58 28.87 0.74
CA PRO A 7 -36.96 28.30 2.03
C PRO A 7 -36.45 26.86 2.13
N ASN A 8 -35.66 26.58 3.17
CA ASN A 8 -35.19 25.24 3.47
C ASN A 8 -36.37 24.39 3.96
N HIS A 9 -36.91 23.55 3.07
CA HIS A 9 -38.05 22.67 3.35
C HIS A 9 -37.67 21.37 4.09
N GLN A 10 -36.51 21.30 4.75
CA GLN A 10 -36.24 20.18 5.65
C GLN A 10 -37.02 20.36 6.96
N ARG A 11 -38.32 19.99 6.95
CA ARG A 11 -38.99 19.60 8.19
C ARG A 11 -38.24 18.38 8.73
N GLY A 12 -37.54 18.54 9.84
CA GLY A 12 -36.91 17.42 10.54
C GLY A 12 -37.95 16.34 10.76
N SER A 13 -37.64 15.10 10.37
CA SER A 13 -38.54 13.98 10.59
C SER A 13 -38.81 13.85 12.10
N PRO A 14 -40.07 13.69 12.55
CA PRO A 14 -40.37 13.50 13.97
C PRO A 14 -39.68 12.24 14.53
N TYR A 15 -39.28 11.32 13.65
CA TYR A 15 -38.58 10.09 13.99
C TYR A 15 -37.08 10.28 14.22
N LEU A 16 -36.54 11.50 14.10
CA LEU A 16 -35.15 11.79 14.44
C LEU A 16 -34.86 11.60 15.94
N GLN A 17 -35.88 11.69 16.80
CA GLN A 17 -35.76 11.45 18.24
C GLN A 17 -35.28 10.03 18.60
N PHE A 18 -35.47 9.05 17.69
CA PHE A 18 -35.04 7.67 17.91
C PHE A 18 -33.58 7.42 17.52
N ARG A 19 -32.86 8.41 16.97
CA ARG A 19 -31.43 8.25 16.58
C ARG A 19 -30.52 7.81 17.73
N PRO A 20 -30.60 8.37 18.95
CA PRO A 20 -29.74 7.94 20.06
C PRO A 20 -29.94 6.46 20.42
N LEU A 21 -31.19 5.99 20.45
CA LEU A 21 -31.53 4.59 20.69
C LEU A 21 -31.01 3.66 19.56
N ILE A 22 -31.14 4.10 18.30
CA ILE A 22 -30.61 3.34 17.17
C ILE A 22 -29.08 3.25 17.24
N GLN A 23 -28.40 4.32 17.63
CA GLN A 23 -26.95 4.34 17.79
C GLN A 23 -26.48 3.38 18.89
N THR A 24 -27.11 3.35 20.06
CA THR A 24 -26.75 2.41 21.14
C THR A 24 -26.94 0.96 20.69
N LEU A 25 -28.08 0.64 20.07
CA LEU A 25 -28.35 -0.72 19.59
C LEU A 25 -27.42 -1.15 18.44
N ILE A 26 -26.96 -0.21 17.60
CA ILE A 26 -25.93 -0.50 16.58
C ILE A 26 -24.58 -0.82 17.22
N LEU A 27 -24.19 -0.10 18.28
CA LEU A 27 -22.95 -0.38 19.02
C LEU A 27 -22.99 -1.75 19.71
N ASP A 28 -24.16 -2.15 20.21
CA ASP A 28 -24.42 -3.46 20.80
C ASP A 28 -24.59 -4.59 19.76
N SER A 29 -24.27 -4.32 18.48
CA SER A 29 -24.31 -5.28 17.37
C SER A 29 -25.68 -5.93 17.14
N GLN A 30 -26.77 -5.24 17.47
CA GLN A 30 -28.13 -5.74 17.27
C GLN A 30 -28.53 -5.79 15.78
N THR A 31 -29.37 -6.78 15.44
CA THR A 31 -29.91 -6.93 14.08
C THR A 31 -30.98 -5.87 13.78
N GLY A 32 -31.22 -5.59 12.49
CA GLY A 32 -32.22 -4.59 12.10
C GLY A 32 -33.64 -4.87 12.62
N ASN A 33 -33.98 -6.16 12.80
CA ASN A 33 -35.27 -6.56 13.37
C ASN A 33 -35.36 -6.23 14.87
N GLN A 34 -34.28 -6.46 15.63
CA GLN A 34 -34.21 -6.13 17.05
C GLN A 34 -34.26 -4.62 17.28
N ILE A 35 -33.61 -3.85 16.41
CA ILE A 35 -33.67 -2.38 16.44
C ILE A 35 -35.09 -1.90 16.15
N GLU A 36 -35.80 -2.52 15.20
CA GLU A 36 -37.19 -2.19 14.91
C GLU A 36 -38.13 -2.47 16.09
N GLU A 37 -37.99 -3.62 16.72
CA GLU A 37 -38.80 -4.02 17.87
C GLU A 37 -38.60 -3.06 19.05
N ALA A 38 -37.35 -2.72 19.35
CA ALA A 38 -37.01 -1.75 20.38
C ALA A 38 -37.59 -0.35 20.08
N CYS A 39 -37.43 0.15 18.85
CA CYS A 39 -38.01 1.45 18.46
C CYS A 39 -39.55 1.44 18.57
N ARG A 40 -40.22 0.34 18.20
CA ARG A 40 -41.69 0.22 18.33
C ARG A 40 -42.13 0.20 19.79
N SER A 41 -41.39 -0.47 20.67
CA SER A 41 -41.68 -0.47 22.12
C SER A 41 -41.58 0.92 22.75
N GLU A 42 -40.70 1.77 22.21
CA GLU A 42 -40.51 3.18 22.60
C GLU A 42 -41.47 4.15 21.88
N GLY A 43 -42.48 3.63 21.17
CA GLY A 43 -43.53 4.44 20.55
C GLY A 43 -43.27 4.86 19.10
N TYR A 44 -42.37 4.19 18.37
CA TYR A 44 -42.21 4.41 16.94
C TYR A 44 -43.45 3.95 16.15
N THR A 45 -44.14 4.89 15.54
CA THR A 45 -45.36 4.65 14.73
C THR A 45 -45.14 4.79 13.21
N GLY A 46 -43.89 5.00 12.78
CA GLY A 46 -43.54 5.24 11.38
C GLY A 46 -43.44 3.97 10.51
N SER A 47 -43.12 4.16 9.23
CA SER A 47 -42.92 3.05 8.29
C SER A 47 -41.58 2.36 8.52
N ARG A 48 -41.54 1.03 8.36
CA ARG A 48 -40.29 0.24 8.43
C ARG A 48 -39.22 0.74 7.45
N SER A 49 -39.64 1.20 6.27
CA SER A 49 -38.73 1.78 5.26
C SER A 49 -38.04 3.04 5.76
N THR A 50 -38.77 3.93 6.45
CA THR A 50 -38.21 5.14 7.06
C THR A 50 -37.19 4.78 8.14
N LEU A 51 -37.51 3.79 8.99
CA LEU A 51 -36.60 3.31 10.02
C LEU A 51 -35.33 2.68 9.42
N ASN A 52 -35.47 1.86 8.39
CA ASN A 52 -34.34 1.27 7.67
C ASN A 52 -33.41 2.33 7.08
N THR A 53 -33.95 3.43 6.53
CA THR A 53 -33.16 4.55 6.04
C THR A 53 -32.34 5.20 7.15
N ILE A 54 -32.96 5.42 8.33
CA ILE A 54 -32.29 5.99 9.50
C ILE A 54 -31.20 5.03 10.01
N ILE A 55 -31.50 3.74 10.16
CA ILE A 55 -30.52 2.71 10.56
C ILE A 55 -29.34 2.66 9.56
N ALA A 56 -29.61 2.74 8.25
CA ALA A 56 -28.58 2.72 7.23
C ALA A 56 -27.73 4.00 7.23
N GLU A 57 -28.32 5.15 7.56
CA GLU A 57 -27.58 6.42 7.77
C GLU A 57 -26.69 6.34 9.01
N GLU A 58 -27.23 5.91 10.14
CA GLU A 58 -26.47 5.76 11.39
C GLU A 58 -25.34 4.73 11.24
N ARG A 59 -25.59 3.57 10.61
CA ARG A 59 -24.53 2.59 10.30
C ARG A 59 -23.42 3.19 9.44
N ARG A 60 -23.75 4.02 8.44
CA ARG A 60 -22.75 4.71 7.62
C ARG A 60 -21.95 5.72 8.44
N ASN A 61 -22.59 6.46 9.33
CA ASN A 61 -21.91 7.41 10.22
C ASN A 61 -21.02 6.70 11.24
N THR A 62 -21.46 5.57 11.81
CA THR A 62 -20.64 4.71 12.68
C THR A 62 -19.44 4.13 11.94
N VAL A 63 -19.60 3.73 10.67
CA VAL A 63 -18.49 3.25 9.82
C VAL A 63 -17.54 4.37 9.41
N GLN A 64 -18.03 5.59 9.17
CA GLN A 64 -17.18 6.77 8.91
C GLN A 64 -16.35 7.18 10.14
N GLY A 65 -16.83 6.91 11.35
CA GLY A 65 -16.08 7.10 12.59
C GLY A 65 -15.01 6.03 12.88
N LYS A 66 -14.95 4.92 12.11
CA LYS A 66 -13.85 3.97 12.22
C LYS A 66 -12.58 4.60 11.64
N THR A 67 -11.51 4.63 12.42
CA THR A 67 -10.18 5.03 11.95
C THR A 67 -9.82 4.22 10.71
N LYS A 68 -9.68 4.91 9.57
CA LYS A 68 -9.12 4.28 8.36
C LYS A 68 -7.72 3.82 8.72
N ILE A 69 -7.49 2.50 8.73
CA ILE A 69 -6.15 1.93 8.84
C ILE A 69 -5.42 2.31 7.55
N PHE A 70 -4.67 3.41 7.60
CA PHE A 70 -3.78 3.79 6.52
C PHE A 70 -2.57 2.86 6.54
N SER A 71 -2.47 1.99 5.53
CA SER A 71 -1.23 1.25 5.31
C SER A 71 -0.20 2.19 4.68
N PHE A 72 0.70 2.72 5.50
CA PHE A 72 1.82 3.55 5.03
C PHE A 72 2.91 2.73 4.36
N ARG A 73 2.91 1.40 4.50
CA ARG A 73 3.95 0.49 3.99
C ARG A 73 4.32 0.77 2.53
N GLN A 74 3.34 0.83 1.64
CA GLN A 74 3.61 1.02 0.21
C GLN A 74 4.20 2.40 -0.08
N LYS A 75 3.74 3.43 0.63
CA LYS A 75 4.25 4.80 0.49
C LYS A 75 5.68 4.91 1.02
N ILE A 76 5.99 4.26 2.15
CA ILE A 76 7.35 4.19 2.70
C ILE A 76 8.28 3.49 1.72
N ILE A 77 7.88 2.33 1.18
CA ILE A 77 8.68 1.61 0.17
C ILE A 77 8.92 2.48 -1.06
N GLN A 78 7.91 3.21 -1.53
CA GLN A 78 8.05 4.14 -2.64
C GLN A 78 9.04 5.25 -2.35
N VAL A 79 9.03 5.82 -1.13
CA VAL A 79 9.99 6.86 -0.73
C VAL A 79 11.41 6.31 -0.69
N ILE A 80 11.64 5.17 -0.01
CA ILE A 80 12.97 4.53 0.09
C ILE A 80 13.52 4.19 -1.31
N TRP A 81 12.64 3.86 -2.26
CA TRP A 81 13.01 3.51 -3.63
C TRP A 81 13.06 4.70 -4.60
N ASP A 82 12.90 5.94 -4.13
CA ASP A 82 12.87 7.14 -4.97
C ASP A 82 14.17 7.96 -4.85
N PHE A 83 15.19 7.50 -5.56
CA PHE A 83 16.58 8.01 -5.50
C PHE A 83 16.79 9.44 -6.02
N LYS A 84 15.79 10.02 -6.70
CA LYS A 84 15.92 11.34 -7.33
C LYS A 84 15.37 12.46 -6.45
N LYS A 85 14.64 12.13 -5.39
CA LYS A 85 13.82 13.11 -4.66
C LYS A 85 14.21 13.24 -3.20
N GLY A 86 14.92 14.34 -2.92
CA GLY A 86 14.93 15.04 -1.63
C GLY A 86 15.31 14.20 -0.40
N ASP A 87 15.08 14.78 0.76
CA ASP A 87 15.30 14.11 2.05
C ASP A 87 14.20 13.07 2.30
N HIS A 88 14.58 11.80 2.35
CA HIS A 88 13.66 10.69 2.61
C HIS A 88 13.02 10.78 3.99
N MET A 89 13.74 11.26 5.01
CA MET A 89 13.23 11.36 6.37
C MET A 89 12.11 12.40 6.43
N GLU A 90 12.31 13.56 5.81
CA GLU A 90 11.29 14.60 5.70
C GLU A 90 10.04 14.10 4.96
N ARG A 91 10.23 13.37 3.86
CA ARG A 91 9.10 12.79 3.10
C ARG A 91 8.33 11.73 3.89
N ILE A 92 9.02 10.93 4.70
CA ILE A 92 8.39 9.95 5.58
C ILE A 92 7.67 10.65 6.74
N HIS A 93 8.26 11.72 7.28
CA HIS A 93 7.64 12.56 8.32
C HIS A 93 6.33 13.21 7.82
N GLN A 94 6.30 13.67 6.56
CA GLN A 94 5.09 14.20 5.92
C GLN A 94 3.99 13.16 5.72
N LEU A 95 4.31 11.86 5.71
CA LEU A 95 3.30 10.80 5.67
C LEU A 95 2.59 10.69 7.03
N HIS A 96 3.36 10.73 8.12
CA HIS A 96 2.86 10.72 9.49
C HIS A 96 3.98 11.12 10.47
N LEU A 97 3.72 12.10 11.34
CA LEU A 97 4.72 12.74 12.22
C LEU A 97 5.44 11.71 13.12
N GLU A 98 4.69 10.81 13.76
CA GLU A 98 5.23 9.84 14.72
C GLU A 98 5.79 8.56 14.09
N LEU A 99 5.81 8.46 12.74
CA LEU A 99 6.16 7.21 12.07
C LEU A 99 7.61 6.82 12.29
N LEU A 100 8.53 7.79 12.27
CA LEU A 100 9.95 7.55 12.51
C LEU A 100 10.24 7.27 13.99
N GLU A 101 9.46 7.84 14.89
CA GLU A 101 9.56 7.58 16.34
C GLU A 101 9.02 6.19 16.69
N GLY A 102 7.87 5.80 16.13
CA GLY A 102 7.26 4.49 16.35
C GLY A 102 7.97 3.34 15.62
N PHE A 103 8.67 3.63 14.51
CA PHE A 103 9.34 2.63 13.69
C PHE A 103 10.76 3.08 13.29
N PRO A 104 11.71 3.17 14.25
CA PRO A 104 13.07 3.64 13.98
C PRO A 104 13.82 2.79 12.96
N LYS A 105 13.48 1.49 12.83
CA LYS A 105 14.04 0.57 11.83
C LYS A 105 13.85 1.05 10.38
N ILE A 106 12.91 1.96 10.12
CA ILE A 106 12.73 2.56 8.78
C ILE A 106 13.98 3.34 8.36
N LYS A 107 14.62 4.04 9.30
CA LYS A 107 15.84 4.82 9.03
C LYS A 107 17.01 3.90 8.70
N GLU A 108 17.19 2.83 9.48
CA GLU A 108 18.24 1.82 9.22
C GLU A 108 18.06 1.16 7.84
N LEU A 109 16.81 0.85 7.47
CA LEU A 109 16.49 0.29 6.17
C LEU A 109 16.79 1.27 5.02
N ASP A 110 16.42 2.54 5.18
CA ASP A 110 16.70 3.56 4.17
C ASP A 110 18.22 3.73 3.98
N GLU A 111 18.97 3.87 5.09
CA GLU A 111 20.44 3.97 5.04
C GLU A 111 21.07 2.74 4.36
N LEU A 112 20.60 1.54 4.68
CA LEU A 112 21.07 0.30 4.04
C LEU A 112 20.89 0.35 2.53
N VAL A 113 19.67 0.70 2.07
CA VAL A 113 19.32 0.74 0.65
C VAL A 113 20.09 1.84 -0.08
N GLN A 114 20.18 3.04 0.49
CA GLN A 114 20.92 4.15 -0.12
C GLN A 114 22.41 3.84 -0.21
N ASN A 115 23.02 3.34 0.87
CA ASN A 115 24.44 2.99 0.86
C ASN A 115 24.75 1.91 -0.17
N PHE A 116 23.92 0.88 -0.27
CA PHE A 116 24.11 -0.17 -1.27
C PHE A 116 24.08 0.39 -2.68
N ARG A 117 23.09 1.25 -2.98
CA ARG A 117 22.94 1.85 -4.30
C ARG A 117 24.06 2.81 -4.66
N ASN A 118 24.54 3.57 -3.69
CA ASN A 118 25.66 4.48 -3.89
C ASN A 118 26.92 3.74 -4.34
N LEU A 119 27.10 2.46 -3.96
CA LEU A 119 28.19 1.63 -4.49
C LEU A 119 28.15 1.55 -6.03
N PHE A 120 26.96 1.41 -6.62
CA PHE A 120 26.76 1.34 -8.07
C PHE A 120 26.87 2.71 -8.74
N THR A 121 26.28 3.75 -8.14
CA THR A 121 26.32 5.11 -8.69
C THR A 121 27.74 5.68 -8.70
N GLU A 122 28.49 5.47 -7.61
CA GLU A 122 29.87 5.95 -7.47
C GLU A 122 30.91 4.97 -8.04
N LYS A 123 30.47 3.79 -8.50
CA LYS A 123 31.33 2.68 -8.97
C LYS A 123 32.41 2.24 -7.97
N ARG A 124 32.13 2.35 -6.67
CA ARG A 124 33.08 2.07 -5.58
C ARG A 124 33.02 0.62 -5.11
N SER A 125 33.41 -0.31 -5.97
CA SER A 125 33.44 -1.75 -5.66
C SER A 125 34.25 -2.11 -4.40
N GLY A 126 35.30 -1.35 -4.08
CA GLY A 126 36.11 -1.54 -2.86
C GLY A 126 35.33 -1.37 -1.56
N LYS A 127 34.26 -0.56 -1.56
CA LYS A 127 33.42 -0.32 -0.37
C LYS A 127 32.34 -1.39 -0.17
N LEU A 128 32.22 -2.36 -1.07
CA LEU A 128 31.23 -3.43 -0.95
C LEU A 128 31.51 -4.31 0.28
N VAL A 129 32.78 -4.54 0.62
CA VAL A 129 33.15 -5.35 1.80
C VAL A 129 32.73 -4.63 3.07
N ASP A 130 33.10 -3.37 3.22
CA ASP A 130 32.70 -2.53 4.36
C ASP A 130 31.18 -2.48 4.52
N TRP A 131 30.45 -2.41 3.39
CA TRP A 131 29.00 -2.43 3.39
C TRP A 131 28.42 -3.78 3.86
N LEU A 132 29.00 -4.90 3.42
CA LEU A 132 28.57 -6.24 3.84
C LEU A 132 28.82 -6.46 5.33
N GLU A 133 30.02 -6.13 5.81
CA GLU A 133 30.39 -6.26 7.23
C GLU A 133 29.53 -5.37 8.13
N LYS A 134 29.24 -4.13 7.71
CA LYS A 134 28.38 -3.20 8.47
C LYS A 134 26.98 -3.76 8.72
N TYR A 135 26.44 -4.54 7.77
CA TYR A 135 25.03 -4.95 7.80
C TYR A 135 24.83 -6.45 8.09
N GLU A 136 25.91 -7.21 8.30
CA GLU A 136 25.87 -8.63 8.67
C GLU A 136 25.21 -8.86 10.04
N GLU A 137 25.50 -7.99 11.01
CA GLU A 137 25.02 -8.10 12.39
C GLU A 137 23.67 -7.40 12.66
N ILE A 138 22.96 -6.94 11.62
CA ILE A 138 21.63 -6.37 11.80
C ILE A 138 20.66 -7.43 12.33
N ASP A 139 19.86 -7.06 13.35
CA ASP A 139 18.75 -7.85 13.88
C ASP A 139 17.53 -7.88 12.94
N SER A 140 17.72 -8.58 11.81
CA SER A 140 16.70 -8.87 10.81
C SER A 140 17.10 -10.06 9.95
N LEU A 141 16.37 -11.17 10.09
CA LEU A 141 16.62 -12.39 9.33
C LEU A 141 16.56 -12.17 7.81
N PHE A 142 15.69 -11.27 7.35
CA PHE A 142 15.54 -10.92 5.93
C PHE A 142 16.75 -10.17 5.39
N ILE A 143 17.28 -9.22 6.17
CA ILE A 143 18.46 -8.45 5.78
C ILE A 143 19.67 -9.37 5.78
N GLN A 144 19.87 -10.17 6.82
CA GLN A 144 20.97 -11.14 6.87
C GLN A 144 20.92 -12.14 5.70
N ALA A 145 19.73 -12.61 5.31
CA ALA A 145 19.59 -13.48 4.15
C ALA A 145 19.99 -12.77 2.84
N PHE A 146 19.64 -11.49 2.69
CA PHE A 146 20.07 -10.68 1.55
C PHE A 146 21.60 -10.49 1.54
N ILE A 147 22.20 -10.11 2.67
CA ILE A 147 23.65 -9.93 2.83
C ILE A 147 24.39 -11.23 2.47
N ARG A 148 23.94 -12.37 2.98
CA ARG A 148 24.52 -13.68 2.63
C ARG A 148 24.42 -14.00 1.14
N GLY A 149 23.30 -13.66 0.50
CA GLY A 149 23.14 -13.83 -0.96
C GLY A 149 24.13 -12.96 -1.74
N VAL A 150 24.27 -11.68 -1.37
CA VAL A 150 25.25 -10.77 -1.99
C VAL A 150 26.68 -11.26 -1.76
N GLN A 151 26.98 -11.80 -0.58
CA GLN A 151 28.29 -12.37 -0.26
C GLN A 151 28.60 -13.61 -1.11
N GLN A 152 27.61 -14.48 -1.33
CA GLN A 152 27.75 -15.65 -2.20
C GLN A 152 28.04 -15.27 -3.65
N ASP A 153 27.38 -14.22 -4.14
CA ASP A 153 27.54 -13.70 -5.51
C ASP A 153 28.53 -12.54 -5.60
N ARG A 154 29.43 -12.38 -4.62
CA ARG A 154 30.29 -11.19 -4.46
C ARG A 154 31.06 -10.84 -5.74
N SER A 155 31.63 -11.82 -6.43
CA SER A 155 32.38 -11.59 -7.67
C SER A 155 31.50 -10.97 -8.77
N ALA A 156 30.29 -11.49 -8.95
CA ALA A 156 29.32 -10.98 -9.91
C ALA A 156 28.85 -9.57 -9.52
N VAL A 157 28.63 -9.32 -8.23
CA VAL A 157 28.21 -7.99 -7.73
C VAL A 157 29.34 -6.97 -7.92
N VAL A 158 30.59 -7.31 -7.62
CA VAL A 158 31.75 -6.45 -7.89
C VAL A 158 31.84 -6.10 -9.37
N LEU A 159 31.73 -7.08 -10.26
CA LEU A 159 31.74 -6.85 -11.70
C LEU A 159 30.58 -5.94 -12.13
N SER A 160 29.38 -6.14 -11.58
CA SER A 160 28.22 -5.29 -11.88
C SER A 160 28.38 -3.82 -11.44
N ILE A 161 29.25 -3.55 -10.46
CA ILE A 161 29.58 -2.18 -10.01
C ILE A 161 30.64 -1.55 -10.92
N GLN A 162 31.63 -2.33 -11.36
CA GLN A 162 32.77 -1.84 -12.13
C GLN A 162 32.39 -1.62 -13.61
N GLU A 163 31.68 -2.59 -14.16
CA GLU A 163 31.37 -2.65 -15.58
C GLU A 163 30.14 -1.81 -15.95
N PRO A 164 30.09 -1.26 -17.17
CA PRO A 164 28.90 -0.57 -17.67
C PRO A 164 27.80 -1.54 -18.12
N TRP A 165 28.10 -2.84 -18.19
CA TRP A 165 27.20 -3.86 -18.71
C TRP A 165 26.21 -4.31 -17.64
N SER A 166 24.95 -4.43 -18.02
CA SER A 166 23.91 -5.01 -17.18
C SER A 166 23.21 -6.16 -17.90
N ASN A 167 22.70 -7.13 -17.15
CA ASN A 167 21.90 -8.22 -17.69
C ASN A 167 20.48 -7.76 -18.10
N GLY A 168 20.13 -6.49 -17.86
CA GLY A 168 18.78 -5.94 -18.07
C GLY A 168 18.23 -6.17 -19.49
N PRO A 169 18.97 -5.87 -20.57
CA PRO A 169 18.50 -6.12 -21.94
C PRO A 169 18.21 -7.60 -22.21
N VAL A 170 19.11 -8.49 -21.75
CA VAL A 170 18.98 -9.94 -21.92
C VAL A 170 17.76 -10.45 -21.14
N GLU A 171 17.59 -10.03 -19.90
CA GLU A 171 16.41 -10.35 -19.08
C GLU A 171 15.13 -9.81 -19.70
N GLY A 172 15.17 -8.62 -20.31
CA GLY A 172 14.08 -8.04 -21.07
C GLY A 172 13.65 -8.94 -22.23
N HIS A 173 14.60 -9.41 -23.04
CA HIS A 173 14.33 -10.35 -24.13
C HIS A 173 13.78 -11.68 -23.63
N VAL A 174 14.34 -12.23 -22.56
CA VAL A 174 13.87 -13.47 -21.92
C VAL A 174 12.44 -13.28 -21.40
N ASN A 175 12.14 -12.14 -20.77
CA ASN A 175 10.80 -11.85 -20.27
C ASN A 175 9.79 -11.67 -21.41
N ARG A 176 10.16 -10.98 -22.49
CA ARG A 176 9.36 -10.88 -23.72
C ARG A 176 9.03 -12.26 -24.28
N LEU A 177 10.04 -13.12 -24.40
CA LEU A 177 9.87 -14.50 -24.87
C LEU A 177 8.91 -15.29 -23.96
N LYS A 178 9.10 -15.21 -22.64
CA LYS A 178 8.22 -15.85 -21.64
C LYS A 178 6.77 -15.35 -21.78
N THR A 179 6.57 -14.06 -22.00
CA THR A 179 5.24 -13.47 -22.21
C THR A 179 4.58 -13.99 -23.48
N ILE A 180 5.29 -14.03 -24.61
CA ILE A 180 4.76 -14.59 -25.86
C ILE A 180 4.36 -16.06 -25.64
N LYS A 181 5.21 -16.86 -24.99
CA LYS A 181 4.88 -18.25 -24.67
C LYS A 181 3.63 -18.39 -23.79
N ARG A 182 3.45 -17.51 -22.80
CA ARG A 182 2.24 -17.48 -21.95
C ARG A 182 0.98 -17.10 -22.71
N ILE A 183 1.05 -16.11 -23.60
CA ILE A 183 -0.07 -15.72 -24.49
C ILE A 183 -0.49 -16.91 -25.37
N MET A 184 0.47 -17.77 -25.74
CA MET A 184 0.23 -18.98 -26.53
C MET A 184 -0.10 -20.21 -25.67
N TYR A 185 -0.52 -20.03 -24.41
CA TYR A 185 -0.89 -21.10 -23.47
C TYR A 185 0.20 -22.16 -23.26
N GLY A 186 1.47 -21.82 -23.49
CA GLY A 186 2.59 -22.75 -23.42
C GLY A 186 2.64 -23.80 -24.54
N ARG A 187 1.74 -23.75 -25.52
CA ARG A 187 1.60 -24.75 -26.60
C ARG A 187 2.46 -24.46 -27.84
N ALA A 188 3.16 -23.33 -27.86
CA ALA A 188 4.02 -22.96 -28.96
C ALA A 188 5.35 -23.74 -28.89
N GLY A 189 5.60 -24.59 -29.89
CA GLY A 189 6.92 -25.18 -30.13
C GLY A 189 7.93 -24.13 -30.60
N PHE A 190 9.22 -24.52 -30.67
CA PHE A 190 10.31 -23.59 -31.01
C PHE A 190 10.06 -22.82 -32.32
N GLN A 191 9.62 -23.49 -33.39
CA GLN A 191 9.38 -22.86 -34.68
C GLN A 191 8.33 -21.74 -34.61
N VAL A 192 7.24 -21.99 -33.88
CA VAL A 192 6.14 -21.03 -33.71
C VAL A 192 6.60 -19.84 -32.86
N LEU A 193 7.35 -20.09 -31.79
CA LEU A 193 7.96 -19.04 -30.97
C LEU A 193 8.95 -18.19 -31.76
N LYS A 194 9.84 -18.83 -32.53
CA LYS A 194 10.81 -18.16 -33.39
C LYS A 194 10.11 -17.24 -34.38
N ASN A 195 9.09 -17.75 -35.07
CA ASN A 195 8.35 -16.97 -36.05
C ASN A 195 7.69 -15.75 -35.40
N ARG A 196 7.09 -15.90 -34.21
CA ARG A 196 6.40 -14.81 -33.52
C ARG A 196 7.34 -13.78 -32.89
N VAL A 197 8.59 -14.14 -32.61
CA VAL A 197 9.60 -13.23 -32.05
C VAL A 197 10.33 -12.46 -33.14
N LEU A 198 10.62 -13.11 -34.28
CA LEU A 198 11.39 -12.52 -35.38
C LEU A 198 10.53 -11.76 -36.39
N TYR A 199 9.30 -12.20 -36.63
CA TYR A 199 8.37 -11.59 -37.58
C TYR A 199 7.22 -10.96 -36.78
N GLU A 200 7.41 -9.71 -36.35
CA GLU A 200 6.38 -8.92 -35.67
C GLU A 200 5.23 -8.61 -36.64
N PHE A 201 3.98 -8.85 -36.20
CA PHE A 201 2.74 -8.33 -36.77
C PHE A 201 2.01 -7.54 -35.68
#